data_AF-A0A4R3XVT6-F1
#
_entry.id   AF-A0A4R3XVT6-F1
#
_cell.length_a   1.000
_cell.length_b   1.000
_cell.length_c   1.000
_cell.angle_alpha   90.00
_cell.angle_beta   90.00
_cell.angle_gamma   90.00
#
_symmetry.space_group_name_H-M   'P 1'
#
loop_
_entity.id
_entity.type
_entity.pdbx_description
1 polymer ?
#
loop_
_entity_poly.entity_id
_entity_poly.type
_entity_poly.pdbx_seq_one_letter_code
_entity_poly.pdbx_strand_id
1 'polypeptide(L)' 'MKIHQEENGSLVIELTQSEGKTLARQIIQHAEDAQTAVLNFGYLINEARFDAVNIFRQPPHPWEPLERHSS' A
#
# COMPACT_ATOMS: atom_id res chain seq x y z
N MET A 1 -2.71 16.08 2.85
CA MET A 1 -1.25 15.94 2.87
C MET A 1 -0.68 17.06 3.72
N LYS A 2 0.09 16.72 4.75
CA LYS A 2 0.84 17.67 5.57
C LYS A 2 2.29 17.22 5.62
N ILE A 3 3.22 18.17 5.62
CA ILE A 3 4.65 17.91 5.69
C ILE A 3 5.17 18.68 6.90
N HIS A 4 5.84 17.96 7.79
CA HIS A 4 6.44 18.49 8.99
C HIS A 4 7.92 18.14 9.02
N GLN A 5 8.74 19.09 9.46
CA GLN A 5 10.15 18.85 9.70
C GLN A 5 10.35 18.66 11.20
N GLU A 6 10.92 17.53 11.58
CA GLU A 6 11.23 17.19 12.95
C GLU A 6 12.52 17.85 13.40
N GLU A 7 12.69 18.02 14.72
CA GLU A 7 13.88 18.67 15.31
C GLU A 7 15.19 17.94 14.98
N ASN A 8 15.12 16.64 14.68
CA ASN A 8 16.26 15.83 14.25
C ASN A 8 16.62 15.99 12.75
N GLY A 9 15.94 16.90 12.03
CA GLY A 9 16.14 17.15 10.61
C GLY A 9 15.39 16.20 9.68
N SER A 10 14.63 15.23 10.20
CA SER A 10 13.81 14.32 9.40
C SER A 10 12.56 15.03 8.85
N LEU A 11 12.07 14.55 7.70
CA LEU A 11 10.80 14.98 7.13
C LEU A 11 9.74 13.92 7.38
N VAL A 12 8.64 14.32 8.03
CA VAL A 12 7.45 13.50 8.23
C VAL A 12 6.37 13.97 7.28
N ILE A 13 5.83 13.04 6.50
CA ILE A 13 4.75 13.32 5.56
C ILE A 13 3.50 12.58 6.05
N GLU A 14 2.50 13.33 6.47
CA GLU A 14 1.19 12.79 6.82
C GLU A 14 0.29 12.81 5.59
N LEU A 15 -0.18 11.62 5.22
CA LEU A 15 -0.99 11.39 4.04
C LEU A 15 -2.24 10.62 4.45
N THR A 16 -3.39 11.02 3.92
CA THR A 16 -4.52 10.10 3.86
C THR A 16 -4.20 8.97 2.88
N GLN A 17 -4.86 7.81 3.03
CA GLN A 17 -4.59 6.65 2.16
C GLN A 17 -4.83 6.96 0.68
N SER A 18 -5.83 7.78 0.36
CA SER A 18 -6.12 8.23 -1.00
C SER A 18 -5.00 9.12 -1.56
N GLU A 19 -4.45 10.02 -0.76
CA GLU A 19 -3.32 10.88 -1.14
C GLU A 19 -2.03 10.07 -1.35
N GLY A 20 -1.75 9.08 -0.49
CA GLY A 20 -0.61 8.18 -0.66
C GLY A 20 -0.66 7.41 -1.98
N LYS A 21 -1.85 6.98 -2.41
CA LYS A 21 -2.04 6.30 -3.71
C LYS A 21 -1.76 7.22 -4.89
N THR A 22 -2.23 8.47 -4.82
CA THR A 22 -1.98 9.48 -5.86
C THR A 22 -0.48 9.78 -5.96
N LEU A 23 0.19 9.94 -4.81
CA LEU A 23 1.63 10.18 -4.74
C LEU A 23 2.43 9.01 -5.31
N ALA A 24 2.12 7.76 -4.93
CA ALA A 24 2.80 6.58 -5.46
C ALA A 24 2.66 6.45 -6.99
N ARG A 25 1.46 6.73 -7.53
CA ARG A 25 1.24 6.75 -8.98
C ARG A 25 2.07 7.83 -9.67
N GLN A 26 2.09 9.05 -9.13
CA GLN A 26 2.88 10.14 -9.68
C GLN A 26 4.37 9.81 -9.68
N ILE A 27 4.87 9.23 -8.58
CA ILE A 27 6.25 8.77 -8.47
C ILE A 27 6.58 7.75 -9.57
N ILE A 28 5.77 6.71 -9.72
CA ILE A 28 5.98 5.66 -10.73
C ILE A 28 5.89 6.24 -12.15
N GLN A 29 4.94 7.15 -12.39
CA GLN A 29 4.73 7.74 -13.71
C GLN A 29 5.86 8.67 -14.14
N HIS A 30 6.52 9.33 -13.19
CA HIS A 30 7.68 10.18 -13.44
C HIS A 30 9.02 9.46 -13.21
N ALA A 31 8.98 8.17 -12.90
CA ALA A 31 10.17 7.41 -12.58
C ALA A 31 10.97 6.92 -13.78
N GLU A 32 10.45 7.06 -15.01
CA GLU A 32 11.28 6.85 -16.21
C GLU A 32 12.54 7.75 -16.20
N ASP A 33 12.48 8.90 -15.50
CA ASP A 33 13.59 9.84 -15.32
C ASP A 33 14.24 9.79 -13.92
N ALA A 34 13.71 9.01 -12.96
CA ALA A 34 14.14 9.05 -11.57
C ALA A 34 15.10 7.91 -11.22
N GLN A 35 16.21 8.23 -10.53
CA GLN A 35 17.11 7.23 -9.98
C GLN A 35 16.37 6.25 -9.05
N THR A 36 16.79 4.98 -9.08
CA THR A 36 16.21 3.79 -8.44
C THR A 36 15.65 3.98 -7.01
N ALA A 37 16.20 4.90 -6.22
CA ALA A 37 15.74 5.18 -4.86
C ALA A 37 14.29 5.72 -4.79
N VAL A 38 13.88 6.56 -5.74
CA VAL A 38 12.53 7.15 -5.77
C VAL A 38 11.50 6.10 -6.22
N LEU A 39 11.89 5.22 -7.15
CA LEU A 39 11.10 4.05 -7.52
C LEU A 39 10.86 3.12 -6.33
N ASN A 40 11.91 2.78 -5.60
CA ASN A 40 11.81 1.92 -4.41
C ASN A 40 10.85 2.52 -3.37
N PHE A 41 10.90 3.85 -3.17
CA PHE A 41 9.97 4.54 -2.28
C PHE A 41 8.51 4.44 -2.75
N GLY A 42 8.26 4.62 -4.05
CA GLY A 42 6.92 4.45 -4.64
C GLY A 42 6.37 3.03 -4.47
N TYR A 43 7.23 2.01 -4.62
CA TYR A 43 6.87 0.61 -4.36
C TYR A 43 6.50 0.36 -2.90
N LEU A 44 7.32 0.83 -1.95
CA LEU A 44 7.06 0.66 -0.51
C LEU A 44 5.72 1.26 -0.07
N ILE A 45 5.35 2.44 -0.58
CA ILE A 45 4.04 3.06 -0.31
C ILE A 45 2.89 2.20 -0.86
N ASN A 46 3.07 1.60 -2.04
CA ASN A 46 2.05 0.78 -2.66
C ASN A 46 1.90 -0.58 -1.94
N GLU A 47 2.99 -1.18 -1.46
CA GLU A 47 2.97 -2.39 -0.63
C GLU A 47 2.30 -2.16 0.72
N ALA A 48 2.60 -1.04 1.39
CA ALA A 48 1.92 -0.67 2.64
C ALA A 48 0.38 -0.61 2.49
N ARG A 49 -0.12 -0.32 1.27
CA ARG A 49 -1.55 -0.41 0.96
C ARG A 49 -2.05 -1.86 0.94
N PHE A 50 -1.31 -2.80 0.38
CA PHE A 50 -1.74 -4.20 0.31
C PHE A 50 -1.84 -4.81 1.71
N ASP A 51 -0.91 -4.50 2.60
CA ASP A 51 -0.98 -4.95 3.99
C ASP A 51 -2.12 -4.27 4.75
N ALA A 52 -2.37 -2.97 4.54
CA ALA A 52 -3.47 -2.25 5.19
C ALA A 52 -4.87 -2.61 4.65
N VAL A 53 -4.98 -3.05 3.39
CA VAL A 53 -6.24 -3.45 2.74
C VAL A 53 -6.43 -4.97 2.73
N ASN A 54 -5.55 -5.71 3.42
CA ASN A 54 -5.72 -7.14 3.61
C ASN A 54 -6.91 -7.38 4.56
N ILE A 55 -8.12 -7.28 4.00
CA ILE A 55 -9.32 -7.82 4.61
C ILE A 55 -9.09 -9.32 4.58
N PHE A 56 -8.51 -9.84 5.65
CA PHE A 56 -8.38 -11.27 5.88
C PHE A 56 -9.80 -11.84 5.92
N ARG A 57 -10.34 -12.19 4.75
CA ARG A 57 -11.60 -12.91 4.63
C ARG A 57 -11.29 -14.34 5.03
N GLN A 58 -11.36 -14.63 6.31
CA GLN A 58 -11.57 -16.01 6.71
C GLN A 58 -12.81 -16.50 5.95
N PRO A 59 -12.71 -17.56 5.15
CA PRO A 59 -13.90 -18.24 4.69
C PRO A 59 -14.71 -18.61 5.94
N PRO A 60 -16.04 -18.44 5.94
CA PRO A 60 -16.86 -18.62 7.14
C PRO A 60 -16.70 -20.01 7.77
N HIS A 61 -16.24 -21.00 6.99
CA HIS A 61 -15.97 -22.36 7.43
C HIS A 61 -14.62 -22.84 6.87
N PRO A 62 -13.50 -22.66 7.60
CA PRO A 62 -12.17 -23.03 7.13
C PRO A 62 -11.96 -24.55 7.00
N TRP A 63 -12.87 -25.36 7.53
CA TRP A 63 -12.69 -26.82 7.69
C TRP A 63 -13.89 -27.64 7.24
N GLU A 64 -14.92 -27.04 6.63
CA GLU A 64 -16.08 -27.81 6.19
C GLU A 64 -15.77 -28.51 4.86
N PRO A 65 -15.88 -29.85 4.80
CA PRO A 65 -15.77 -30.56 3.54
C PRO A 65 -16.94 -30.14 2.65
N LEU A 66 -16.64 -29.73 1.42
CA LEU A 66 -17.64 -29.49 0.38
C LEU A 66 -18.57 -30.71 0.29
N GLU A 67 -19.79 -30.58 0.81
CA GLU A 67 -20.80 -31.60 0.62
C GLU A 67 -21.06 -31.71 -0.88
N ARG A 68 -20.58 -32.81 -1.48
CA ARG A 68 -20.93 -33.14 -2.85
C ARG A 68 -22.41 -33.50 -2.85
N HIS A 69 -23.24 -32.56 -3.30
CA HIS A 69 -24.60 -32.87 -3.72
C HIS A 69 -24.53 -33.99 -4.76
N SER A 70 -24.85 -35.20 -4.32
CA SER A 70 -25.05 -36.35 -5.18
C SER A 70 -26.44 -36.20 -5.76
N SER A 71 -26.52 -36.03 -7.08
CA SER A 71 -27.78 -36.05 -7.84
C SER A 71 -28.33 -37.46 -7.94
#